data_AF-A0A9P7I7M9-F1
#
_entry.id   AF-A0A9P7I7M9-F1
#
_cell.length_a   1.000
_cell.length_b   1.000
_cell.length_c   1.000
_cell.angle_alpha   90.00
_cell.angle_beta   90.00
_cell.angle_gamma   90.00
#
_symmetry.space_group_name_H-M   'P 1'
#
loop_
_entity.id
_entity.type
_entity.pdbx_description
1 polymer ?
#
loop_
_entity_poly.entity_id
_entity_poly.type
_entity_poly.pdbx_seq_one_letter_code
_entity_poly.pdbx_strand_id
1 'polypeptide(L)'
;MSTMDNANSLQFQLDAGFSEMTDTEREMTLILTSFLSETQPIAASEAVAQINSLFPHQPEKDGNKRSSGGFLAAFWDLAFQIAIQLDYQTQQMQDFISLIKALRDLPSTAILEDHRRLWQDLPDLSLFFTERWNQAGVTNQATIPPETIRHWINLNGLAAYLTIENL
;
A
#
# COMPACT_ATOMS: atom_id res chain seq x y z
N MET A 1 -2.53 -23.19 -25.47
CA MET A 1 -3.33 -22.49 -24.43
C MET A 1 -2.44 -22.48 -23.19
N SER A 2 -1.63 -21.41 -23.05
CA SER A 2 -0.63 -21.32 -21.98
C SER A 2 -1.31 -20.97 -20.66
N THR A 3 -1.18 -21.83 -19.67
CA THR A 3 -1.29 -21.48 -18.26
C THR A 3 0.07 -20.89 -17.85
N MET A 4 0.23 -19.60 -18.09
CA MET A 4 1.12 -18.77 -17.28
C MET A 4 0.25 -18.05 -16.25
N ASP A 5 0.84 -17.69 -15.12
CA ASP A 5 0.27 -16.95 -14.00
C ASP A 5 -0.38 -17.78 -12.89
N ASN A 6 0.48 -18.41 -12.06
CA ASN A 6 0.13 -18.58 -10.64
C ASN A 6 1.33 -18.75 -9.68
N ALA A 7 2.54 -18.33 -10.07
CA ALA A 7 3.74 -18.58 -9.26
C ALA A 7 4.25 -17.37 -8.46
N ASN A 8 3.77 -16.14 -8.76
CA ASN A 8 4.18 -14.92 -8.06
C ASN A 8 3.12 -14.38 -7.07
N SER A 9 1.96 -15.02 -6.98
CA SER A 9 0.93 -14.60 -6.03
C SER A 9 1.18 -15.24 -4.68
N LEU A 10 1.23 -14.42 -3.63
CA LEU A 10 1.29 -14.74 -2.19
C LEU A 10 2.69 -14.76 -1.53
N GLN A 11 3.56 -13.80 -1.86
CA GLN A 11 4.62 -13.42 -0.89
C GLN A 11 4.02 -12.80 0.39
N PHE A 12 2.86 -12.15 0.27
CA PHE A 12 2.18 -11.44 1.35
C PHE A 12 0.76 -11.99 1.59
N GLN A 13 0.37 -12.05 2.85
CA GLN A 13 -0.97 -12.42 3.31
C GLN A 13 -1.85 -11.17 3.33
N LEU A 14 -3.00 -11.22 2.65
CA LEU A 14 -3.96 -10.11 2.59
C LEU A 14 -5.24 -10.51 3.33
N ASP A 15 -5.91 -9.55 3.96
CA ASP A 15 -7.11 -9.75 4.76
C ASP A 15 -8.27 -10.29 3.90
N ALA A 16 -8.38 -9.82 2.65
CA ALA A 16 -9.31 -10.30 1.65
C ALA A 16 -8.61 -11.25 0.66
N GLY A 17 -9.30 -12.32 0.27
CA GLY A 17 -8.80 -13.21 -0.78
C GLY A 17 -8.76 -12.51 -2.15
N PHE A 18 -7.81 -12.87 -3.02
CA PHE A 18 -7.68 -12.33 -4.39
C PHE A 18 -8.96 -12.44 -5.24
N SER A 19 -9.84 -13.41 -4.92
CA SER A 19 -11.14 -13.61 -5.56
C SER A 19 -12.21 -12.62 -5.12
N GLU A 20 -12.05 -12.01 -3.95
CA GLU A 20 -12.97 -11.02 -3.36
C GLU A 20 -12.57 -9.59 -3.72
N MET A 21 -11.33 -9.41 -4.20
CA MET A 21 -10.81 -8.12 -4.65
C MET A 21 -11.46 -7.66 -5.95
N THR A 22 -11.70 -6.35 -6.05
CA THR A 22 -12.03 -5.70 -7.32
C THR A 22 -10.85 -5.82 -8.29
N ASP A 23 -11.09 -5.69 -9.60
CA ASP A 23 -10.00 -5.74 -10.58
C ASP A 23 -8.92 -4.69 -10.31
N THR A 24 -9.31 -3.49 -9.88
CA THR A 24 -8.36 -2.42 -9.48
C THR A 24 -7.51 -2.80 -8.26
N GLU A 25 -8.08 -3.43 -7.22
CA GLU A 25 -7.33 -3.89 -6.03
C GLU A 25 -6.35 -5.01 -6.41
N ARG A 26 -6.76 -5.88 -7.32
CA ARG A 26 -5.89 -6.93 -7.87
C ARG A 26 -4.71 -6.31 -8.60
N GLU A 27 -4.94 -5.32 -9.45
CA GLU A 27 -3.89 -4.59 -10.17
C GLU A 27 -2.96 -3.85 -9.20
N MET A 28 -3.48 -3.12 -8.20
CA MET A 28 -2.68 -2.50 -7.14
C MET A 28 -1.78 -3.51 -6.43
N THR A 29 -2.36 -4.66 -6.05
CA THR A 29 -1.63 -5.72 -5.36
C THR A 29 -0.50 -6.26 -6.23
N LEU A 30 -0.76 -6.54 -7.52
CA LEU A 30 0.27 -7.00 -8.44
C LEU A 30 1.40 -5.97 -8.60
N ILE A 31 1.09 -4.68 -8.66
CA ILE A 31 2.11 -3.62 -8.74
C ILE A 31 2.95 -3.58 -7.46
N LEU A 32 2.31 -3.56 -6.29
CA LEU A 32 2.99 -3.49 -4.99
C LEU A 32 3.90 -4.70 -4.77
N THR A 33 3.39 -5.90 -5.05
CA THR A 33 4.16 -7.15 -4.91
C THR A 33 5.30 -7.26 -5.92
N SER A 34 5.09 -6.81 -7.16
CA SER A 34 6.16 -6.78 -8.17
C SER A 34 7.25 -5.78 -7.81
N PHE A 35 6.88 -4.63 -7.25
CA PHE A 35 7.84 -3.63 -6.78
C PHE A 35 8.67 -4.13 -5.60
N LEU A 36 8.05 -4.86 -4.67
CA LEU A 36 8.71 -5.40 -3.47
C LEU A 36 9.33 -6.78 -3.68
N SER A 37 9.34 -7.31 -4.91
CA SER A 37 9.90 -8.62 -5.23
C SER A 37 11.42 -8.66 -4.98
N GLU A 38 11.89 -9.67 -4.27
CA GLU A 38 13.34 -9.87 -4.05
C GLU A 38 14.09 -10.32 -5.31
N THR A 39 13.38 -10.89 -6.27
CA THR A 39 14.00 -11.55 -7.44
C THR A 39 14.09 -10.64 -8.64
N GLN A 40 13.04 -9.87 -8.92
CA GLN A 40 12.91 -8.98 -10.07
C GLN A 40 12.02 -7.78 -9.71
N PRO A 41 12.51 -6.84 -8.89
CA PRO A 41 11.74 -5.65 -8.55
C PRO A 41 11.62 -4.72 -9.76
N ILE A 42 10.43 -4.17 -9.97
CA ILE A 42 10.26 -3.00 -10.86
C ILE A 42 10.79 -1.73 -10.19
N ALA A 43 11.08 -0.69 -10.97
CA ALA A 43 11.56 0.57 -10.40
C ALA A 43 10.44 1.33 -9.65
N ALA A 44 10.80 2.10 -8.61
CA ALA A 44 9.83 2.91 -7.87
C ALA A 44 9.05 3.88 -8.78
N SER A 45 9.74 4.53 -9.73
CA SER A 45 9.12 5.41 -10.73
C SER A 45 8.11 4.70 -11.62
N GLU A 46 8.36 3.43 -11.93
CA GLU A 46 7.45 2.61 -12.72
C GLU A 46 6.23 2.21 -11.90
N ALA A 47 6.43 1.74 -10.66
CA ALA A 47 5.35 1.37 -9.76
C ALA A 47 4.39 2.55 -9.50
N VAL A 48 4.92 3.73 -9.20
CA VAL A 48 4.06 4.92 -8.95
C VAL A 48 3.35 5.40 -10.20
N ALA A 49 3.95 5.27 -11.38
CA ALA A 49 3.30 5.61 -12.64
C ALA A 49 2.13 4.65 -12.93
N GLN A 50 2.30 3.36 -12.64
CA GLN A 50 1.23 2.37 -12.76
C GLN A 50 0.13 2.61 -11.73
N ILE A 51 0.46 2.83 -10.45
CA ILE A 51 -0.55 3.17 -9.42
C ILE A 51 -1.32 4.44 -9.80
N ASN A 52 -0.63 5.48 -10.27
CA ASN A 52 -1.27 6.72 -10.65
C ASN A 52 -2.18 6.55 -11.88
N SER A 53 -1.85 5.68 -12.84
CA SER A 53 -2.69 5.44 -14.01
C SER A 53 -4.01 4.73 -13.67
N LEU A 54 -4.04 4.00 -12.55
CA LEU A 54 -5.27 3.39 -12.01
C LEU A 54 -6.19 4.40 -11.32
N PHE A 55 -5.69 5.59 -10.99
CA PHE A 55 -6.47 6.58 -10.23
C PHE A 55 -7.66 7.10 -11.06
N PRO A 56 -8.88 7.11 -10.52
CA PRO A 56 -10.04 7.67 -11.19
C PRO A 56 -9.98 9.21 -11.16
N HIS A 57 -9.32 9.80 -12.15
CA HIS A 57 -9.11 11.25 -12.28
C HIS A 57 -10.40 12.08 -12.47
N GLN A 58 -11.54 11.44 -12.74
CA GLN A 58 -12.83 12.10 -12.86
C GLN A 58 -13.84 11.42 -11.92
N PRO A 59 -14.62 12.18 -11.14
CA PRO A 59 -15.74 11.64 -10.39
C PRO A 59 -16.75 11.03 -11.37
N GLU A 60 -17.26 9.86 -11.00
CA GLU A 60 -18.11 9.04 -11.86
C GLU A 60 -19.42 9.71 -12.25
N LYS A 61 -19.87 9.45 -13.49
CA LYS A 61 -21.25 9.68 -13.91
C LYS A 61 -22.12 8.41 -13.85
N ASP A 62 -21.52 7.22 -13.96
CA ASP A 62 -22.22 5.95 -14.13
C ASP A 62 -21.63 4.84 -13.21
N GLY A 63 -21.82 4.98 -11.90
CA GLY A 63 -21.81 4.00 -10.78
C GLY A 63 -21.01 2.67 -10.79
N ASN A 64 -20.09 2.39 -11.71
CA ASN A 64 -19.38 1.12 -11.86
C ASN A 64 -17.87 1.24 -11.57
N LYS A 65 -17.33 2.46 -11.53
CA LYS A 65 -15.99 2.92 -11.09
C LYS A 65 -15.87 3.10 -9.59
N ARG A 66 -14.73 2.79 -8.97
CA ARG A 66 -14.47 3.24 -7.60
C ARG A 66 -14.32 4.77 -7.55
N SER A 67 -14.89 5.43 -6.53
CA SER A 67 -14.65 6.86 -6.29
C SER A 67 -13.18 7.12 -5.96
N SER A 68 -12.71 8.37 -6.13
CA SER A 68 -11.33 8.75 -5.77
C SER A 68 -11.00 8.44 -4.31
N GLY A 69 -11.92 8.70 -3.38
CA GLY A 69 -11.76 8.34 -1.98
C GLY A 69 -11.74 6.82 -1.76
N GLY A 70 -12.62 6.08 -2.44
CA GLY A 70 -12.63 4.62 -2.37
C GLY A 70 -11.35 3.99 -2.93
N PHE A 71 -10.75 4.58 -3.97
CA PHE A 71 -9.47 4.18 -4.53
C PHE A 71 -8.33 4.40 -3.53
N LEU A 72 -8.23 5.59 -2.93
CA LEU A 72 -7.18 5.92 -1.96
C LEU A 72 -7.28 5.03 -0.72
N ALA A 73 -8.50 4.78 -0.25
CA ALA A 73 -8.75 3.87 0.85
C ALA A 73 -8.23 2.46 0.54
N ALA A 74 -8.57 1.92 -0.62
CA ALA A 74 -8.10 0.59 -1.04
C ALA A 74 -6.58 0.52 -1.19
N PHE A 75 -6.01 1.55 -1.81
CA PHE A 75 -4.57 1.63 -2.03
C PHE A 75 -3.79 1.60 -0.71
N TRP A 76 -4.13 2.50 0.23
CA TRP A 76 -3.41 2.56 1.50
C TRP A 76 -3.65 1.32 2.36
N ASP A 77 -4.86 0.78 2.33
CA ASP A 77 -5.16 -0.44 3.04
C ASP A 77 -4.26 -1.60 2.58
N LEU A 78 -4.21 -1.86 1.27
CA LEU A 78 -3.34 -2.89 0.68
C LEU A 78 -1.86 -2.61 0.94
N ALA A 79 -1.42 -1.35 0.77
CA ALA A 79 -0.03 -0.95 0.99
C ALA A 79 0.42 -1.26 2.43
N PHE A 80 -0.40 -0.94 3.44
CA PHE A 80 -0.06 -1.21 4.83
C PHE A 80 -0.26 -2.67 5.25
N GLN A 81 -1.22 -3.40 4.67
CA GLN A 81 -1.29 -4.87 4.84
C GLN A 81 0.02 -5.52 4.44
N ILE A 82 0.64 -5.08 3.34
CA ILE A 82 1.93 -5.58 2.89
C ILE A 82 3.06 -5.06 3.79
N ALA A 83 3.09 -3.75 4.09
CA ALA A 83 4.19 -3.12 4.81
C ALA A 83 4.46 -3.74 6.20
N ILE A 84 3.43 -4.14 6.95
CA ILE A 84 3.61 -4.75 8.27
C ILE A 84 4.28 -6.13 8.23
N GLN A 85 4.25 -6.79 7.07
CA GLN A 85 4.90 -8.09 6.86
C GLN A 85 6.37 -7.95 6.51
N LEU A 86 6.82 -6.75 6.12
CA LEU A 86 8.21 -6.47 5.80
C LEU A 86 9.03 -6.32 7.08
N ASP A 87 10.09 -7.09 7.23
CA ASP A 87 11.05 -6.84 8.32
C ASP A 87 11.64 -5.44 8.16
N TYR A 88 11.52 -4.61 9.19
CA TYR A 88 11.93 -3.20 9.14
C TYR A 88 13.43 -2.99 8.88
N GLN A 89 14.25 -4.02 9.02
CA GLN A 89 15.69 -3.97 8.76
C GLN A 89 16.06 -4.34 7.32
N THR A 90 15.11 -4.78 6.49
CA THR A 90 15.42 -5.26 5.13
C THR A 90 15.32 -4.16 4.09
N GLN A 91 15.88 -4.45 2.91
CA GLN A 91 15.80 -3.60 1.74
C GLN A 91 14.34 -3.39 1.29
N GLN A 92 13.47 -4.39 1.42
CA GLN A 92 12.05 -4.25 1.03
C GLN A 92 11.33 -3.16 1.82
N MET A 93 11.66 -2.98 3.12
CA MET A 93 11.13 -1.84 3.89
C MET A 93 11.63 -0.50 3.33
N GLN A 94 12.91 -0.42 2.95
CA GLN A 94 13.48 0.78 2.31
C GLN A 94 12.85 1.05 0.94
N ASP A 95 12.53 0.00 0.19
CA ASP A 95 11.83 0.10 -1.09
C ASP A 95 10.41 0.61 -0.88
N PHE A 96 9.67 0.10 0.11
CA PHE A 96 8.35 0.62 0.48
C PHE A 96 8.38 2.12 0.85
N ILE A 97 9.38 2.55 1.61
CA ILE A 97 9.58 3.99 1.93
C ILE A 97 9.88 4.77 0.63
N SER A 98 10.66 4.20 -0.27
CA SER A 98 10.98 4.82 -1.57
C SER A 98 9.75 4.95 -2.47
N LEU A 99 8.78 4.02 -2.38
CA LEU A 99 7.48 4.14 -3.05
C LEU A 99 6.71 5.36 -2.54
N ILE A 100 6.63 5.55 -1.22
CA ILE A 100 5.93 6.69 -0.60
C ILE A 100 6.57 8.01 -1.05
N LYS A 101 7.91 8.07 -1.04
CA LYS A 101 8.67 9.23 -1.55
C LYS A 101 8.37 9.49 -3.02
N ALA A 102 8.42 8.45 -3.85
CA ALA A 102 8.15 8.57 -5.28
C ALA A 102 6.71 8.99 -5.59
N LEU A 103 5.72 8.58 -4.77
CA LEU A 103 4.35 9.08 -4.86
C LEU A 103 4.30 10.57 -4.54
N ARG A 104 4.89 10.99 -3.41
CA ARG A 104 4.93 12.40 -3.00
C ARG A 104 5.57 13.30 -4.06
N ASP A 105 6.64 12.81 -4.68
CA ASP A 105 7.41 13.55 -5.69
C ASP A 105 6.75 13.48 -7.09
N LEU A 106 5.66 12.72 -7.24
CA LEU A 106 4.97 12.60 -8.52
C LEU A 106 4.41 13.98 -8.92
N PRO A 107 4.66 14.45 -10.16
CA PRO A 107 4.11 15.70 -10.67
C PRO A 107 2.63 15.50 -11.04
N SER A 108 1.79 15.19 -10.06
CA SER A 108 0.34 15.10 -10.25
C SER A 108 -0.28 16.50 -10.12
N THR A 109 -1.10 16.86 -11.10
CA THR A 109 -1.91 18.09 -11.10
C THR A 109 -3.33 17.85 -10.60
N ALA A 110 -3.67 16.60 -10.26
CA ALA A 110 -5.00 16.25 -9.78
C ALA A 110 -5.20 16.80 -8.36
N ILE A 111 -6.33 17.49 -8.17
CA ILE A 111 -6.77 18.01 -6.87
C ILE A 111 -8.02 17.23 -6.48
N LEU A 112 -8.03 16.70 -5.26
CA LEU A 112 -9.16 15.98 -4.69
C LEU A 112 -10.30 16.96 -4.32
N GLU A 113 -11.49 16.42 -4.04
CA GLU A 113 -12.65 17.22 -3.64
C GLU A 113 -12.39 18.04 -2.36
N ASP A 114 -11.51 17.58 -1.48
CA ASP A 114 -11.09 18.27 -0.25
C ASP A 114 -9.91 19.22 -0.42
N HIS A 115 -9.55 19.55 -1.66
CA HIS A 115 -8.46 20.44 -2.07
C HIS A 115 -7.04 19.90 -1.83
N ARG A 116 -6.85 18.67 -1.35
CA ARG A 116 -5.53 18.04 -1.30
C ARG A 116 -5.04 17.71 -2.71
N ARG A 117 -3.75 17.89 -2.95
CA ARG A 117 -3.08 17.47 -4.18
C ARG A 117 -2.84 15.97 -4.11
N LEU A 118 -3.27 15.28 -5.15
CA LEU A 118 -3.11 13.83 -5.27
C LEU A 118 -1.62 13.47 -5.16
N TRP A 119 -1.32 12.54 -4.25
CA TRP A 119 0.02 12.07 -3.88
C TRP A 119 0.94 13.06 -3.16
N GLN A 120 1.03 14.32 -3.57
CA GLN A 120 1.91 15.31 -2.93
C GLN A 120 1.57 15.54 -1.47
N ASP A 121 0.29 15.51 -1.13
CA ASP A 121 -0.19 15.67 0.24
C ASP A 121 -0.49 14.30 0.91
N LEU A 122 -0.08 13.18 0.27
CA LEU A 122 -0.25 11.79 0.72
C LEU A 122 -1.61 11.53 1.41
N PRO A 123 -2.73 11.77 0.71
CA PRO A 123 -4.05 11.79 1.32
C PRO A 123 -4.37 10.44 1.95
N ASP A 124 -4.81 10.45 3.21
CA ASP A 124 -5.26 9.30 3.99
C ASP A 124 -4.14 8.34 4.47
N LEU A 125 -2.87 8.61 4.13
CA LEU A 125 -1.73 7.83 4.63
C LEU A 125 -1.75 7.71 6.17
N SER A 126 -1.91 8.83 6.87
CA SER A 126 -1.90 8.85 8.34
C SER A 126 -3.10 8.12 8.95
N LEU A 127 -4.26 8.17 8.27
CA LEU A 127 -5.47 7.47 8.68
C LEU A 127 -5.23 5.95 8.66
N PHE A 128 -4.82 5.41 7.51
CA PHE A 128 -4.61 3.97 7.35
C PHE A 128 -3.40 3.46 8.15
N PHE A 129 -2.35 4.27 8.29
CA PHE A 129 -1.26 3.95 9.23
C PHE A 129 -1.80 3.79 10.66
N THR A 130 -2.61 4.74 11.12
CA THR A 130 -3.19 4.72 12.47
C THR A 130 -4.16 3.56 12.67
N GLU A 131 -4.97 3.24 11.67
CA GLU A 131 -5.85 2.07 11.70
C GLU A 131 -5.05 0.78 11.86
N ARG A 132 -4.00 0.61 11.05
CA ARG A 132 -3.13 -0.57 11.10
C ARG A 132 -2.34 -0.63 12.40
N TRP A 133 -1.94 0.51 12.94
CA TRP A 133 -1.33 0.61 14.27
C TRP A 133 -2.28 0.17 15.37
N ASN A 134 -3.54 0.60 15.34
CA ASN A 134 -4.55 0.21 16.30
C ASN A 134 -4.89 -1.28 16.21
N GLN A 135 -4.88 -1.85 15.01
CA GLN A 135 -5.08 -3.30 14.79
C GLN A 135 -3.88 -4.14 15.27
N ALA A 136 -2.66 -3.67 15.01
CA ALA A 136 -1.43 -4.30 15.51
C ALA A 136 -1.22 -4.07 17.01
N GLY A 137 -2.01 -3.18 17.62
CA GLY A 137 -1.98 -2.85 19.03
C GLY A 137 -2.17 -4.09 19.88
N VAL A 138 -1.12 -4.46 20.60
CA VAL A 138 -1.12 -5.56 21.56
C VAL A 138 -1.99 -5.17 22.76
N THR A 139 -3.26 -5.56 22.77
CA THR A 139 -4.18 -5.26 23.89
C THR A 139 -4.75 -6.53 24.50
N ASN A 140 -4.65 -6.64 25.83
CA ASN A 140 -5.40 -7.51 26.75
C ASN A 140 -5.63 -8.99 26.36
N GLN A 141 -4.78 -9.59 25.53
CA GLN A 141 -4.84 -11.02 25.24
C GLN A 141 -3.95 -11.80 26.21
N ALA A 142 -4.44 -12.94 26.70
CA ALA A 142 -3.67 -13.85 27.55
C ALA A 142 -2.44 -14.44 26.84
N THR A 143 -2.53 -14.57 25.51
CA THR A 143 -1.44 -14.98 24.62
C THR A 143 -1.57 -14.20 23.32
N ILE A 144 -0.50 -13.54 22.90
CA ILE A 144 -0.44 -12.79 21.65
C ILE A 144 0.30 -13.63 20.61
N PRO A 145 -0.23 -13.81 19.40
CA PRO A 145 0.48 -14.56 18.37
C PRO A 145 1.83 -13.93 18.01
N PRO A 146 2.90 -14.72 17.78
CA PRO A 146 4.22 -14.19 17.41
C PRO A 146 4.21 -13.29 16.17
N GLU A 147 3.35 -13.58 15.19
CA GLU A 147 3.16 -12.78 13.98
C GLU A 147 2.61 -11.38 14.30
N THR A 148 1.67 -11.27 15.24
CA THR A 148 1.13 -9.98 15.69
C THR A 148 2.22 -9.12 16.32
N ILE A 149 3.09 -9.73 17.14
CA ILE A 149 4.24 -9.04 17.73
C ILE A 149 5.20 -8.57 16.63
N ARG A 150 5.47 -9.42 15.63
CA ARG A 150 6.35 -9.08 14.51
C ARG A 150 5.78 -7.91 13.69
N HIS A 151 4.51 -7.94 13.34
CA HIS A 151 3.83 -6.86 12.63
C HIS A 151 3.90 -5.54 13.41
N TRP A 152 3.68 -5.59 14.73
CA TRP A 152 3.82 -4.43 15.59
C TRP A 152 5.25 -3.85 15.56
N ILE A 153 6.28 -4.69 15.68
CA ILE A 153 7.69 -4.26 15.58
C ILE A 153 7.96 -3.63 14.21
N ASN A 154 7.53 -4.26 13.12
CA ASN A 154 7.76 -3.79 11.76
C ASN A 154 7.09 -2.44 11.51
N LEU A 155 5.85 -2.27 11.99
CA LEU A 155 5.10 -1.02 11.88
C LEU A 155 5.74 0.13 12.69
N ASN A 156 6.30 -0.16 13.87
CA ASN A 156 7.09 0.79 14.65
C ASN A 156 8.38 1.18 13.91
N GLY A 157 9.05 0.23 13.28
CA GLY A 157 10.21 0.50 12.42
C GLY A 157 9.87 1.41 11.26
N LEU A 158 8.76 1.13 10.55
CA LEU A 158 8.23 2.00 9.50
C LEU A 158 7.94 3.42 10.02
N ALA A 159 7.28 3.55 11.17
CA ALA A 159 6.98 4.84 11.80
C ALA A 159 8.26 5.67 12.03
N ALA A 160 9.32 5.01 12.50
CA ALA A 160 10.61 5.65 12.74
C ALA A 160 11.20 6.19 11.43
N TYR A 161 11.18 5.41 10.34
CA TYR A 161 11.65 5.88 9.04
C TYR A 161 10.82 7.04 8.49
N LEU A 162 9.48 6.97 8.54
CA LEU A 162 8.62 8.05 8.07
C LEU A 162 8.90 9.37 8.81
N THR A 163 9.19 9.29 10.10
CA THR A 163 9.55 10.45 10.92
C THR A 163 10.94 11.00 10.57
N ILE A 164 11.94 10.13 10.41
CA ILE A 164 13.33 10.53 10.10
C ILE A 164 13.42 11.18 8.71
N GLU A 165 12.70 10.63 7.74
CA GLU A 165 12.71 11.07 6.35
C GLU A 165 11.90 12.35 6.11
N ASN A 166 11.28 12.91 7.16
CA ASN A 166 10.35 14.05 7.09
C ASN A 166 9.33 13.85 5.97
N LEU A 167 8.68 12.67 5.98
CA LEU A 167 7.58 12.35 5.08
C LEU A 167 6.27 12.96 5.57
#